data_AF-A0A482WCI2-F1
#
_entry.id   AF-A0A482WCI2-F1
#
_cell.length_a   1.000
_cell.length_b   1.000
_cell.length_c   1.000
_cell.angle_alpha   90.00
_cell.angle_beta   90.00
_cell.angle_gamma   90.00
#
_symmetry.space_group_name_H-M   'P 1'
#
loop_
_entity.id
_entity.type
_entity.pdbx_description
1 polymer ?
#
loop_
_entity_poly.entity_id
_entity_poly.type
_entity_poly.pdbx_seq_one_letter_code
_entity_poly.pdbx_strand_id
1 'polypeptide(L)'
;MSSGSSEEENEPRQSLHRVAKKSTTTKPYPIRRVPGGQNMKTLTVANRFLENFNPETSIREKRKLNRKINPPSNVRRPPGALYDENGVHIATCTDLCDCLVEDCVGCFFPCPKCGSQKCGIDCRVHRKFVYDQIEYHGYDIVVKNPLLKN
;
A
#
# COMPACT_ATOMS: atom_id res chain seq x y z
N MET A 1 -4.82 -34.44 51.81
CA MET A 1 -3.67 -34.75 50.95
C MET A 1 -3.90 -34.06 49.63
N SER A 2 -2.94 -33.21 49.26
CA SER A 2 -2.59 -32.69 47.94
C SER A 2 -3.62 -31.88 47.13
N SER A 3 -3.43 -30.57 47.29
CA SER A 3 -3.60 -29.45 46.37
C SER A 3 -3.12 -29.74 44.94
N GLY A 4 -3.73 -29.05 43.96
CA GLY A 4 -3.28 -29.03 42.56
C GLY A 4 -3.94 -27.88 41.80
N SER A 5 -3.61 -26.65 42.19
CA SER A 5 -3.92 -25.42 41.47
C SER A 5 -3.24 -25.44 40.10
N SER A 6 -4.00 -25.23 39.02
CA SER A 6 -3.44 -25.03 37.68
C SER A 6 -3.16 -23.54 37.53
N GLU A 7 -1.90 -23.16 37.79
CA GLU A 7 -1.43 -21.79 37.65
C GLU A 7 -1.24 -21.46 36.16
N GLU A 8 -1.84 -20.34 35.79
CA GLU A 8 -1.87 -19.72 34.48
C GLU A 8 -0.53 -18.97 34.28
N GLU A 9 0.42 -19.56 33.54
CA GLU A 9 1.70 -18.91 33.27
C GLU A 9 1.57 -17.83 32.18
N ASN A 10 1.49 -16.59 32.65
CA ASN A 10 1.55 -15.35 31.87
C ASN A 10 3.01 -15.06 31.48
N GLU A 11 3.43 -15.57 30.33
CA GLU A 11 4.74 -15.29 29.74
C GLU A 11 4.82 -13.82 29.23
N PRO A 12 5.76 -13.00 29.74
CA PRO A 12 5.90 -11.62 29.27
C PRO A 12 6.58 -11.59 27.89
N ARG A 13 5.82 -11.18 26.87
CA ARG A 13 6.31 -10.91 25.51
C ARG A 13 7.55 -10.00 25.58
N GLN A 14 8.72 -10.54 25.23
CA GLN A 14 9.95 -9.77 25.10
C GLN A 14 9.74 -8.66 24.04
N SER A 15 9.69 -7.41 24.52
CA SER A 15 9.62 -6.25 23.64
C SER A 15 10.92 -6.10 22.87
N LEU A 16 10.92 -6.48 21.59
CA LEU A 16 12.01 -6.18 20.67
C LEU A 16 12.02 -4.68 20.38
N HIS A 17 12.57 -3.89 21.31
CA HIS A 17 12.93 -2.51 21.07
C HIS A 17 13.98 -2.47 19.95
N ARG A 18 13.54 -2.19 18.72
CA ARG A 18 14.43 -1.89 17.60
C ARG A 18 15.10 -0.55 17.84
N VAL A 19 16.29 -0.57 18.45
CA VAL A 19 17.14 0.62 18.55
C VAL A 19 17.92 0.75 17.24
N ALA A 20 17.58 1.76 16.43
CA ALA A 20 18.34 2.10 15.24
C ALA A 20 19.71 2.66 15.64
N LYS A 21 20.77 1.86 15.51
CA LYS A 21 22.15 2.33 15.66
C LYS A 21 22.55 3.10 14.38
N LYS A 22 22.75 4.42 14.47
CA LYS A 22 23.39 5.18 13.39
C LYS A 22 24.86 4.79 13.34
N SER A 23 25.28 4.11 12.29
CA SER A 23 26.69 3.84 12.00
C SER A 23 27.37 5.12 11.51
N THR A 24 28.22 5.72 12.34
CA THR A 24 29.22 6.70 11.89
C THR A 24 30.42 5.93 11.34
N THR A 25 30.33 5.50 10.09
CA THR A 25 31.49 5.06 9.32
C THR A 25 31.52 5.86 8.03
N THR A 26 32.19 7.01 8.08
CA THR A 26 32.48 7.83 6.91
C THR A 26 33.56 7.14 6.08
N LYS A 27 33.15 6.40 5.04
CA LYS A 27 34.06 6.07 3.94
C LYS A 27 34.29 7.36 3.13
N PRO A 28 35.55 7.75 2.81
CA PRO A 28 35.81 8.91 1.99
C PRO A 28 35.43 8.59 0.53
N TYR A 29 34.37 9.23 0.03
CA TYR A 29 34.07 9.23 -1.40
C TYR A 29 34.99 10.25 -2.10
N PRO A 30 35.50 9.96 -3.31
CA PRO A 30 36.37 10.90 -4.02
C PRO A 30 35.61 12.18 -4.40
N ILE A 31 36.21 13.32 -4.08
CA ILE A 31 35.71 14.66 -4.38
C ILE A 31 35.77 14.88 -5.90
N ARG A 32 34.61 15.00 -6.56
CA ARG A 32 34.52 15.57 -7.91
C ARG A 32 34.84 17.06 -7.82
N ARG A 33 35.98 17.48 -8.37
CA ARG A 33 36.32 18.89 -8.54
C ARG A 33 35.41 19.49 -9.61
N VAL A 34 34.53 20.39 -9.21
CA VAL A 34 33.75 21.25 -10.11
C VAL A 34 34.55 22.55 -10.28
N PRO A 35 34.77 23.07 -11.49
CA PRO A 35 35.54 24.28 -11.67
C PRO A 35 34.75 25.50 -11.19
N GLY A 36 35.38 26.26 -10.29
CA GLY A 36 35.35 27.71 -10.21
C GLY A 36 34.01 28.44 -10.27
N GLY A 37 33.53 28.83 -9.09
CA GLY A 37 33.06 30.21 -8.92
C GLY A 37 31.65 30.36 -8.36
N GLN A 38 31.50 30.30 -7.03
CA GLN A 38 30.58 31.18 -6.31
C GLN A 38 31.20 31.52 -4.94
N ASN A 39 31.32 32.82 -4.68
CA ASN A 39 31.77 33.40 -3.42
C ASN A 39 31.08 32.75 -2.21
N MET A 40 31.88 32.25 -1.26
CA MET A 40 31.40 31.93 0.09
C MET A 40 31.05 33.26 0.77
N LYS A 41 29.79 33.70 0.63
CA LYS A 41 29.30 34.83 1.41
C LYS A 41 29.28 34.39 2.87
N THR A 42 30.10 35.07 3.66
CA THR A 42 30.10 35.03 5.11
C THR A 42 28.66 35.11 5.62
N LEU A 43 28.29 34.19 6.52
CA LEU A 43 27.02 34.23 7.23
C LEU A 43 27.01 35.44 8.17
N THR A 44 26.59 36.60 7.67
CA THR A 44 26.02 37.66 8.49
C THR A 44 24.60 37.23 8.87
N VAL A 45 24.53 36.47 9.97
CA VAL A 45 23.29 35.92 10.53
C VAL A 45 22.59 36.98 11.34
N ALA A 46 21.69 37.73 10.70
CA ALA A 46 20.49 38.25 11.36
C ALA A 46 19.45 38.63 10.30
N ASN A 47 18.30 37.99 10.38
CA ASN A 47 16.99 38.44 9.90
C ASN A 47 16.63 38.38 8.40
N ARG A 48 17.54 38.27 7.43
CA ARG A 48 17.11 38.20 6.01
C ARG A 48 16.48 36.86 5.56
N PHE A 49 16.83 35.74 6.18
CA PHE A 49 16.35 34.40 5.79
C PHE A 49 14.90 34.12 6.25
N LEU A 50 14.46 34.80 7.33
CA LEU A 50 13.13 34.65 7.93
C LEU A 50 12.17 35.78 7.56
N GLU A 51 12.66 36.89 6.99
CA GLU A 51 11.84 38.06 6.63
C GLU A 51 10.60 37.71 5.80
N ASN A 52 10.71 36.71 4.92
CA ASN A 52 9.61 36.26 4.05
C ASN A 52 9.14 34.83 4.35
N PHE A 53 9.54 34.24 5.48
CA PHE A 53 9.12 32.88 5.85
C PHE A 53 7.71 32.94 6.46
N ASN A 54 6.70 32.91 5.59
CA ASN A 54 5.31 32.80 6.02
C ASN A 54 4.91 31.31 6.09
N PRO A 55 4.61 30.76 7.28
CA PRO A 55 4.26 29.34 7.44
C PRO A 55 3.01 28.97 6.65
N GLU A 56 2.06 29.90 6.50
CA GLU A 56 0.82 29.68 5.75
C GLU A 56 1.00 29.74 4.22
N THR A 57 1.97 30.50 3.71
CA THR A 57 2.19 30.64 2.26
C THR A 57 3.33 29.79 1.73
N SER A 58 3.95 28.97 2.58
CA SER A 58 5.05 28.09 2.23
C SER A 58 4.71 27.25 1.00
N ILE A 59 5.64 27.13 0.06
CA ILE A 59 5.51 26.25 -1.12
C ILE A 59 5.14 24.83 -0.68
N ARG A 60 5.62 24.39 0.49
CA ARG A 60 5.27 23.09 1.07
C ARG A 60 3.80 23.03 1.51
N GLU A 61 3.33 24.02 2.25
CA GLU A 61 1.93 24.06 2.70
C GLU A 61 0.97 24.26 1.52
N LYS A 62 1.33 25.07 0.52
CA LYS A 62 0.59 25.17 -0.75
C LYS A 62 0.48 23.83 -1.47
N ARG A 63 1.55 23.03 -1.54
CA ARG A 63 1.49 21.66 -2.10
C ARG A 63 0.58 20.74 -1.27
N LYS A 64 0.61 20.87 0.06
CA LYS A 64 -0.22 20.06 0.97
C LYS A 64 -1.70 20.42 0.86
N LEU A 65 -2.03 21.71 0.81
CA LEU A 65 -3.38 22.22 0.58
C LEU A 65 -3.90 21.84 -0.81
N ASN A 66 -3.09 22.00 -1.86
CA ASN A 66 -3.51 21.64 -3.22
C ASN A 66 -3.84 20.13 -3.33
N ARG A 67 -3.09 19.25 -2.64
CA ARG A 67 -3.43 17.82 -2.54
C ARG A 67 -4.76 17.51 -1.81
N LYS A 68 -5.22 18.42 -0.94
CA LYS A 68 -6.51 18.29 -0.22
C LYS A 68 -7.67 18.90 -1.01
N ILE A 69 -7.43 20.05 -1.65
CA ILE A 69 -8.44 20.84 -2.39
C ILE A 69 -8.70 20.24 -3.77
N ASN A 70 -7.63 19.85 -4.47
CA ASN A 70 -7.68 19.13 -5.73
C ASN A 70 -7.08 17.75 -5.48
N PRO A 71 -7.81 16.83 -4.82
CA PRO A 71 -7.42 15.43 -4.91
C PRO A 71 -7.34 15.11 -6.41
N PRO A 72 -6.28 14.43 -6.88
CA PRO A 72 -6.25 13.99 -8.27
C PRO A 72 -7.57 13.28 -8.56
N SER A 73 -8.26 13.68 -9.63
CA SER A 73 -9.62 13.22 -9.99
C SER A 73 -9.74 11.70 -10.06
N ASN A 74 -8.62 11.01 -10.26
CA ASN A 74 -8.50 9.61 -9.95
C ASN A 74 -8.26 9.46 -8.45
N VAL A 75 -9.27 9.03 -7.69
CA VAL A 75 -9.06 8.17 -6.51
C VAL A 75 -8.12 7.08 -7.01
N ARG A 76 -6.82 7.25 -6.77
CA ARG A 76 -5.82 6.59 -7.62
C ARG A 76 -5.93 5.11 -7.38
N ARG A 77 -6.53 4.41 -8.35
CA ARG A 77 -6.40 2.96 -8.51
C ARG A 77 -4.97 2.62 -8.09
N PRO A 78 -4.79 1.77 -7.07
CA PRO A 78 -3.46 1.43 -6.60
C PRO A 78 -2.61 0.98 -7.80
N PRO A 79 -1.36 1.46 -7.94
CA PRO A 79 -0.51 1.05 -9.05
C PRO A 79 -0.45 -0.48 -9.12
N GLY A 80 -0.78 -1.02 -10.30
CA GLY A 80 -0.86 -2.46 -10.55
C GLY A 80 -2.17 -3.15 -10.13
N ALA A 81 -3.23 -2.42 -9.78
CA ALA A 81 -4.54 -3.06 -9.60
C ALA A 81 -5.09 -3.55 -10.94
N LEU A 82 -5.61 -4.77 -10.96
CA LEU A 82 -6.24 -5.41 -12.11
C LEU A 82 -7.75 -5.18 -12.13
N TYR A 83 -8.32 -4.78 -10.98
CA TYR A 83 -9.74 -4.52 -10.79
C TYR A 83 -10.00 -3.07 -10.41
N ASP A 84 -11.18 -2.58 -10.76
CA ASP A 84 -11.64 -1.21 -10.46
C ASP A 84 -12.27 -1.10 -9.05
N GLU A 85 -12.93 0.02 -8.80
CA GLU A 85 -13.64 0.31 -7.54
C GLU A 85 -14.91 -0.53 -7.34
N ASN A 86 -15.48 -1.06 -8.42
CA ASN A 86 -16.66 -1.92 -8.40
C ASN A 86 -16.30 -3.42 -8.38
N GLY A 87 -15.01 -3.75 -8.52
CA GLY A 87 -14.53 -5.13 -8.58
C GLY A 87 -14.63 -5.74 -9.99
N VAL A 88 -14.73 -4.90 -11.03
CA VAL A 88 -14.73 -5.30 -12.45
C VAL A 88 -13.28 -5.36 -12.94
N HIS A 89 -12.97 -6.40 -13.72
CA HIS A 89 -11.64 -6.56 -14.29
C HIS A 89 -11.37 -5.49 -15.35
N ILE A 90 -10.26 -4.76 -15.22
CA ILE A 90 -10.03 -3.52 -15.98
C ILE A 90 -9.66 -3.79 -17.44
N ALA A 91 -8.89 -4.85 -17.71
CA ALA A 91 -8.42 -5.10 -19.08
C ALA A 91 -9.53 -5.62 -20.00
N THR A 92 -10.46 -6.42 -19.45
CA THR A 92 -11.53 -7.07 -20.23
C THR A 92 -12.92 -6.47 -19.94
N CYS A 93 -13.01 -5.53 -19.00
CA CYS A 93 -14.27 -4.92 -18.53
C CYS A 93 -15.31 -5.96 -18.08
N THR A 94 -14.86 -7.09 -17.51
CA THR A 94 -15.73 -8.22 -17.15
C THR A 94 -15.92 -8.29 -15.63
N ASP A 95 -17.16 -8.39 -15.17
CA ASP A 95 -17.50 -8.58 -13.75
C ASP A 95 -17.57 -10.06 -13.37
N LEU A 96 -16.42 -10.73 -13.44
CA LEU A 96 -16.29 -12.15 -13.12
C LEU A 96 -16.22 -12.38 -11.61
N CYS A 97 -17.04 -13.30 -11.10
CA CYS A 97 -16.99 -13.76 -9.71
C CYS A 97 -15.69 -14.54 -9.44
N ASP A 98 -15.20 -14.52 -8.21
CA ASP A 98 -14.00 -15.27 -7.82
C ASP A 98 -14.16 -16.80 -7.90
N CYS A 99 -15.39 -17.30 -8.14
CA CYS A 99 -15.62 -18.71 -8.47
C CYS A 99 -15.36 -19.06 -9.95
N LEU A 100 -14.95 -18.07 -10.77
CA LEU A 100 -14.62 -18.21 -12.19
C LEU A 100 -15.78 -18.61 -13.11
N VAL A 101 -17.04 -18.48 -12.65
CA VAL A 101 -18.25 -18.70 -13.46
C VAL A 101 -18.77 -17.36 -13.99
N GLU A 102 -18.92 -17.26 -15.33
CA GLU A 102 -19.29 -16.01 -16.04
C GLU A 102 -20.68 -15.47 -15.63
N ASP A 103 -21.69 -16.34 -15.53
CA ASP A 103 -23.07 -15.95 -15.18
C ASP A 103 -23.35 -15.97 -13.67
N CYS A 104 -22.31 -15.96 -12.83
CA CYS A 104 -22.50 -16.00 -11.39
C CYS A 104 -23.05 -14.67 -10.85
N VAL A 105 -24.22 -14.72 -10.23
CA VAL A 105 -24.80 -13.56 -9.51
C VAL A 105 -24.05 -13.23 -8.21
N GLY A 106 -23.35 -14.21 -7.65
CA GLY A 106 -22.63 -14.13 -6.38
C GLY A 106 -22.83 -15.43 -5.59
N CYS A 107 -21.74 -16.13 -5.29
CA CYS A 107 -21.77 -17.41 -4.58
C CYS A 107 -21.10 -17.36 -3.20
N PHE A 108 -20.47 -16.23 -2.86
CA PHE A 108 -19.80 -16.04 -1.58
C PHE A 108 -20.66 -15.21 -0.63
N PHE A 109 -20.31 -15.23 0.64
CA PHE A 109 -20.89 -14.32 1.62
C PHE A 109 -20.61 -12.85 1.25
N PRO A 110 -21.49 -11.91 1.63
CA PRO A 110 -21.28 -10.49 1.37
C PRO A 110 -19.91 -10.03 1.85
N CYS A 111 -19.12 -9.45 0.94
CA CYS A 111 -17.78 -8.98 1.26
C CYS A 111 -17.84 -7.87 2.32
N PRO A 112 -17.06 -7.93 3.41
CA PRO A 112 -17.05 -6.89 4.43
C PRO A 112 -16.48 -5.54 3.93
N LYS A 113 -15.78 -5.52 2.79
CA LYS A 113 -15.17 -4.31 2.22
C LYS A 113 -16.07 -3.58 1.22
N CYS A 114 -16.78 -4.31 0.35
CA CYS A 114 -17.58 -3.71 -0.73
C CYS A 114 -19.03 -4.21 -0.77
N GLY A 115 -19.44 -5.13 0.10
CA GLY A 115 -20.80 -5.69 0.15
C GLY A 115 -21.13 -6.69 -0.97
N SER A 116 -20.29 -6.81 -2.01
CA SER A 116 -20.51 -7.75 -3.11
C SER A 116 -20.40 -9.21 -2.65
N GLN A 117 -21.27 -10.06 -3.20
CA GLN A 117 -21.25 -11.53 -3.02
C GLN A 117 -20.38 -12.26 -4.05
N LYS A 118 -19.65 -11.50 -4.88
CA LYS A 118 -18.75 -12.03 -5.93
C LYS A 118 -17.28 -12.10 -5.53
N CYS A 119 -16.93 -11.58 -4.35
CA CYS A 119 -15.57 -11.66 -3.82
C CYS A 119 -15.38 -12.98 -3.09
N GLY A 120 -14.22 -13.62 -3.27
CA GLY A 120 -13.80 -14.75 -2.46
C GLY A 120 -13.28 -14.31 -1.11
N ILE A 121 -12.16 -14.89 -0.68
CA ILE A 121 -11.50 -14.55 0.58
C ILE A 121 -11.02 -13.09 0.56
N ASP A 122 -10.44 -12.68 -0.56
CA ASP A 122 -9.97 -11.32 -0.78
C ASP A 122 -10.91 -10.52 -1.67
N CYS A 123 -11.25 -9.30 -1.24
CA CYS A 123 -12.08 -8.39 -2.01
C CYS A 123 -11.48 -8.11 -3.39
N ARG A 124 -12.32 -8.15 -4.43
CA ARG A 124 -11.95 -7.84 -5.82
C ARG A 124 -11.60 -6.37 -6.01
N VAL A 125 -12.23 -5.46 -5.26
CA VAL A 125 -12.02 -4.01 -5.39
C VAL A 125 -10.54 -3.64 -5.27
N HIS A 126 -9.99 -3.03 -6.32
CA HIS A 126 -8.60 -2.61 -6.41
C HIS A 126 -7.54 -3.71 -6.19
N ARG A 127 -7.91 -4.99 -6.35
CA ARG A 127 -6.99 -6.13 -6.19
C ARG A 127 -5.97 -6.18 -7.32
N LYS A 128 -4.77 -6.72 -7.05
CA LYS A 128 -3.62 -6.77 -7.97
C LYS A 128 -3.36 -8.15 -8.58
N PHE A 129 -4.21 -9.12 -8.29
CA PHE A 129 -4.07 -10.49 -8.77
C PHE A 129 -5.42 -11.03 -9.25
N VAL A 130 -5.34 -12.03 -10.11
CA VAL A 130 -6.45 -12.87 -10.56
C VAL A 130 -6.14 -14.31 -10.14
N TYR A 131 -7.16 -15.14 -9.95
CA TYR A 131 -6.95 -16.58 -9.82
C TYR A 131 -6.67 -17.17 -11.20
N ASP A 132 -5.73 -18.09 -11.32
CA ASP A 132 -5.46 -18.74 -12.60
C ASP A 132 -6.43 -19.89 -12.86
N GLN A 133 -6.67 -20.71 -11.84
CA GLN A 133 -7.61 -21.82 -11.87
C GLN A 133 -8.07 -22.22 -10.45
N ILE A 134 -9.15 -22.99 -10.36
CA ILE A 134 -9.65 -23.63 -9.13
C ILE A 134 -9.57 -25.14 -9.32
N GLU A 135 -8.95 -25.81 -8.35
CA GLU A 135 -8.81 -27.27 -8.27
C GLU A 135 -9.63 -27.80 -7.10
N TYR A 136 -10.47 -28.81 -7.34
CA TYR A 136 -11.29 -29.42 -6.30
C TYR A 136 -10.59 -30.67 -5.74
N HIS A 137 -10.19 -30.65 -4.46
CA HIS A 137 -9.59 -31.84 -3.85
C HIS A 137 -10.56 -33.02 -3.85
N GLY A 138 -10.13 -34.15 -4.39
CA GLY A 138 -10.93 -35.37 -4.49
C GLY A 138 -11.77 -35.50 -5.77
N TYR A 139 -11.72 -34.50 -6.67
CA TYR A 139 -12.32 -34.58 -8.00
C TYR A 139 -11.31 -34.09 -9.05
N ASP A 140 -11.19 -34.77 -10.18
CA ASP A 140 -10.32 -34.34 -11.30
C ASP A 140 -10.96 -33.18 -12.10
N ILE A 141 -11.52 -32.20 -11.40
CA ILE A 141 -12.21 -31.04 -11.99
C ILE A 141 -11.32 -29.81 -11.78
N VAL A 142 -10.98 -29.15 -12.88
CA VAL A 142 -10.20 -27.92 -12.91
C VAL A 142 -10.99 -26.84 -13.65
N VAL A 143 -11.33 -25.75 -12.97
CA VAL A 143 -11.99 -24.58 -13.57
C VAL A 143 -10.93 -23.53 -13.86
N LYS A 144 -10.69 -23.25 -15.15
CA LYS A 144 -9.70 -22.24 -15.59
C LYS A 144 -10.32 -20.86 -15.65
N ASN A 145 -9.52 -19.83 -15.37
CA ASN A 145 -10.00 -18.45 -15.43
C ASN A 145 -10.30 -18.01 -16.87
N PRO A 146 -11.56 -17.64 -17.19
CA PRO A 146 -11.93 -17.14 -18.51
C PRO A 146 -11.21 -15.85 -18.94
N LEU A 147 -10.70 -15.05 -17.99
CA LEU A 147 -10.01 -13.79 -18.25
C LEU A 147 -8.61 -13.98 -18.86
N LEU A 148 -8.04 -15.19 -18.73
CA LEU A 148 -6.67 -15.52 -19.16
C LEU A 148 -6.61 -16.30 -20.48
N LYS A 149 -7.73 -16.35 -21.24
CA LYS A 149 -7.77 -16.98 -22.56
C LYS A 149 -6.83 -16.21 -23.52
N ASN A 150 -5.65 -16.78 -23.78
CA ASN A 150 -4.76 -16.41 -24.88
C ASN A 150 -5.16 -17.13 -26.16
#